data_AF-A0A180GDT4-F1
#
_entry.id   AF-A0A180GDT4-F1
#
_cell.length_a   1.000
_cell.length_b   1.000
_cell.length_c   1.000
_cell.angle_alpha   90.00
_cell.angle_beta   90.00
_cell.angle_gamma   90.00
#
_symmetry.space_group_name_H-M   'P 1'
#
loop_
_entity.id
_entity.type
_entity.pdbx_description
1 polymer ?
#
loop_
_entity_poly.entity_id
_entity_poly.type
_entity_poly.pdbx_seq_one_letter_code
_entity_poly.pdbx_strand_id
1 'polypeptide(L)'
;MKFLKSANLSATHFMIGSRIQQSPGDFAVALDQGGHVGVHTWSHPLMTTLNDTAVLGELGWTLQIIFDLSGGRLPAFWRPPFGDVDNRVRAIAKNVFGLQTVIWNQDTNDWCLTPQNTNTCGAEGPSNEAALDLEMSRFVNMPKNPGLIILEHELTIHSVRGFTHAWPAIQKAGWDTRPIPSLFNMSWYQNANGAFDEAIHLNSLLNASEVVAFARARLTDASNNTSSNSQMNSTVPVSAGTTPPQVRGSISGTSHEESAFRILPLIVLQAGLILILI
;
A
#
# COMPACT_ATOMS: atom_id res chain seq x y z
N MET A 1 1.91 -15.07 13.43
CA MET A 1 0.88 -14.93 14.50
C MET A 1 1.22 -15.56 15.86
N LYS A 2 1.09 -16.89 16.11
CA LYS A 2 1.27 -17.50 17.46
C LYS A 2 2.57 -17.10 18.18
N PHE A 3 3.67 -17.03 17.44
CA PHE A 3 4.97 -16.60 17.95
C PHE A 3 4.93 -15.15 18.47
N LEU A 4 4.44 -14.21 17.65
CA LEU A 4 4.31 -12.79 18.02
C LEU A 4 3.54 -12.62 19.33
N LYS A 5 2.40 -13.31 19.46
CA LYS A 5 1.62 -13.32 20.70
C LYS A 5 2.43 -13.83 21.90
N SER A 6 3.15 -14.95 21.74
CA SER A 6 3.97 -15.51 22.83
C SER A 6 5.14 -14.62 23.23
N ALA A 7 5.67 -13.84 22.29
CA ALA A 7 6.75 -12.90 22.51
C ALA A 7 6.26 -11.50 22.92
N ASN A 8 4.94 -11.29 23.03
CA ASN A 8 4.30 -10.00 23.25
C ASN A 8 4.74 -8.93 22.24
N LEU A 9 4.72 -9.30 20.96
CA LEU A 9 5.10 -8.45 19.83
C LEU A 9 3.92 -8.16 18.93
N SER A 10 3.99 -7.01 18.27
CA SER A 10 3.16 -6.67 17.12
C SER A 10 4.06 -6.46 15.92
N ALA A 11 3.59 -6.89 14.74
CA ALA A 11 4.24 -6.64 13.46
C ALA A 11 3.29 -5.86 12.53
N THR A 12 3.82 -5.42 11.37
CA THR A 12 3.00 -4.87 10.30
C THR A 12 2.83 -5.89 9.19
N HIS A 13 1.58 -6.20 8.87
CA HIS A 13 1.16 -7.14 7.84
C HIS A 13 0.56 -6.39 6.67
N PHE A 14 1.16 -6.50 5.50
CA PHE A 14 0.62 -5.94 4.26
C PHE A 14 -0.12 -7.05 3.52
N MET A 15 -1.45 -6.98 3.54
CA MET A 15 -2.29 -8.09 3.11
C MET A 15 -2.88 -7.88 1.72
N ILE A 16 -2.87 -8.95 0.92
CA ILE A 16 -3.45 -8.99 -0.42
C ILE A 16 -4.96 -9.19 -0.31
N GLY A 17 -5.76 -8.32 -0.90
CA GLY A 17 -7.22 -8.33 -0.76
C GLY A 17 -7.88 -9.65 -1.17
N SER A 18 -7.46 -10.23 -2.31
CA SER A 18 -7.96 -11.53 -2.75
C SER A 18 -7.60 -12.68 -1.81
N ARG A 19 -6.50 -12.59 -1.05
CA ARG A 19 -6.12 -13.58 -0.03
C ARG A 19 -6.95 -13.44 1.23
N ILE A 20 -7.27 -12.21 1.65
CA ILE A 20 -8.24 -11.96 2.73
C ILE A 20 -9.59 -12.57 2.37
N GLN A 21 -10.04 -12.41 1.12
CA GLN A 21 -11.30 -12.99 0.65
C GLN A 21 -11.28 -14.52 0.67
N GLN A 22 -10.17 -15.14 0.27
CA GLN A 22 -10.02 -16.61 0.24
C GLN A 22 -9.89 -17.22 1.63
N SER A 23 -9.21 -16.52 2.55
CA SER A 23 -8.88 -17.00 3.90
C SER A 23 -9.19 -15.94 4.97
N PRO A 24 -10.48 -15.59 5.19
CA PRO A 24 -10.85 -14.56 6.17
C PRO A 24 -10.51 -14.95 7.61
N GLY A 25 -10.36 -16.24 7.91
CA GLY A 25 -9.92 -16.72 9.23
C GLY A 25 -8.49 -16.31 9.56
N ASP A 26 -7.57 -16.34 8.60
CA ASP A 26 -6.18 -15.94 8.82
C ASP A 26 -6.08 -14.43 9.06
N PHE A 27 -6.88 -13.64 8.33
CA PHE A 27 -7.04 -12.21 8.57
C PHE A 27 -7.56 -11.91 9.98
N ALA A 28 -8.61 -12.61 10.42
CA ALA A 28 -9.17 -12.45 11.77
C ALA A 28 -8.11 -12.76 12.85
N VAL A 29 -7.33 -13.83 12.67
CA VAL A 29 -6.25 -14.18 13.59
C VAL A 29 -5.18 -13.09 13.68
N ALA A 30 -4.84 -12.43 12.57
CA ALA A 30 -3.88 -11.32 12.57
C ALA A 30 -4.40 -10.10 13.33
N LEU A 31 -5.67 -9.74 13.16
CA LEU A 31 -6.31 -8.64 13.87
C LEU A 31 -6.45 -8.92 15.37
N ASP A 32 -6.99 -10.09 15.74
CA ASP A 32 -7.24 -10.46 17.14
C ASP A 32 -5.96 -10.53 17.97
N GLN A 33 -4.82 -10.75 17.34
CA GLN A 33 -3.51 -10.80 18.01
C GLN A 33 -2.81 -9.43 18.08
N GLY A 34 -3.46 -8.36 17.64
CA GLY A 34 -2.92 -7.02 17.70
C GLY A 34 -1.87 -6.73 16.63
N GLY A 35 -1.96 -7.40 15.47
CA GLY A 35 -1.16 -7.07 14.30
C GLY A 35 -1.63 -5.75 13.66
N HIS A 36 -0.70 -4.91 13.22
CA HIS A 36 -1.01 -3.77 12.37
C HIS A 36 -1.26 -4.26 10.95
N VAL A 37 -2.37 -3.86 10.33
CA VAL A 37 -2.73 -4.30 8.96
C VAL A 37 -2.70 -3.14 7.98
N GLY A 38 -1.97 -3.32 6.88
CA GLY A 38 -1.89 -2.41 5.75
C GLY A 38 -2.31 -3.06 4.43
N VAL A 39 -2.47 -2.25 3.39
CA VAL A 39 -2.91 -2.68 2.05
C VAL A 39 -1.75 -3.20 1.21
N HIS A 40 -1.90 -4.36 0.57
CA HIS A 40 -0.94 -4.91 -0.40
C HIS A 40 -1.55 -5.22 -1.77
N THR A 41 -2.47 -4.35 -2.22
CA THR A 41 -3.23 -4.50 -3.47
C THR A 41 -4.17 -5.71 -3.48
N TRP A 42 -5.01 -5.81 -4.49
CA TRP A 42 -6.04 -6.84 -4.57
C TRP A 42 -5.48 -8.14 -5.16
N SER A 43 -4.73 -8.02 -6.25
CA SER A 43 -4.24 -9.13 -7.07
C SER A 43 -2.72 -9.24 -7.15
N HIS A 44 -1.99 -8.35 -6.48
CA HIS A 44 -0.52 -8.30 -6.47
C HIS A 44 0.15 -8.04 -7.85
N PRO A 45 -0.28 -7.03 -8.63
CA PRO A 45 0.32 -6.71 -9.93
C PRO A 45 1.50 -5.73 -9.80
N LEU A 46 2.28 -5.60 -10.89
CA LEU A 46 3.22 -4.48 -11.07
C LEU A 46 2.43 -3.18 -11.27
N MET A 47 2.35 -2.35 -10.22
CA MET A 47 1.47 -1.18 -10.17
C MET A 47 1.79 -0.10 -11.20
N THR A 48 3.06 0.09 -11.59
CA THR A 48 3.43 1.13 -12.56
C THR A 48 2.98 0.78 -13.98
N THR A 49 2.74 -0.50 -14.27
CA THR A 49 2.21 -0.99 -15.55
C THR A 49 0.71 -0.72 -15.72
N LEU A 50 0.01 -0.41 -14.62
CA LEU A 50 -1.43 -0.22 -14.61
C LEU A 50 -1.83 1.22 -14.94
N ASN A 51 -2.98 1.37 -15.62
CA ASN A 51 -3.65 2.67 -15.72
C ASN A 51 -4.26 3.09 -14.37
N ASP A 52 -4.66 4.36 -14.25
CA ASP A 52 -5.13 4.94 -12.98
C ASP A 52 -6.37 4.22 -12.42
N THR A 53 -7.32 3.83 -13.27
CA THR A 53 -8.52 3.10 -12.83
C THR A 53 -8.17 1.74 -12.25
N ALA A 54 -7.21 1.03 -12.83
CA ALA A 54 -6.75 -0.26 -12.32
C ALA A 54 -5.99 -0.07 -10.99
N VAL A 55 -5.16 0.97 -10.85
CA VAL A 55 -4.52 1.32 -9.56
C VAL A 55 -5.58 1.60 -8.48
N LEU A 56 -6.63 2.35 -8.82
CA LEU A 56 -7.75 2.62 -7.91
C LEU A 56 -8.45 1.33 -7.48
N GLY A 57 -8.69 0.39 -8.40
CA GLY A 57 -9.29 -0.90 -8.09
C GLY A 57 -8.43 -1.74 -7.14
N GLU A 58 -7.13 -1.85 -7.42
CA GLU A 58 -6.19 -2.64 -6.62
C GLU A 58 -6.11 -2.17 -5.16
N LEU A 59 -6.06 -0.85 -4.96
CA LEU A 59 -6.02 -0.26 -3.62
C LEU A 59 -7.40 -0.26 -2.95
N GLY A 60 -8.43 0.19 -3.67
CA GLY A 60 -9.77 0.40 -3.12
C GLY A 60 -10.46 -0.89 -2.68
N TRP A 61 -10.41 -1.95 -3.48
CA TRP A 61 -11.04 -3.23 -3.11
C TRP A 61 -10.39 -3.87 -1.89
N THR A 62 -9.07 -3.74 -1.76
CA THR A 62 -8.32 -4.25 -0.62
C THR A 62 -8.61 -3.45 0.65
N LEU A 63 -8.69 -2.14 0.53
CA LEU A 63 -9.07 -1.25 1.63
C LEU A 63 -10.50 -1.56 2.11
N GLN A 64 -11.44 -1.77 1.19
CA GLN A 64 -12.83 -2.10 1.50
C GLN A 64 -12.95 -3.42 2.27
N ILE A 65 -12.33 -4.51 1.79
CA ILE A 65 -12.43 -5.80 2.48
C ILE A 65 -11.79 -5.78 3.87
N ILE A 66 -10.69 -5.03 4.05
CA ILE A 66 -10.07 -4.85 5.37
C ILE A 66 -11.04 -4.13 6.30
N PHE A 67 -11.67 -3.05 5.84
CA PHE A 67 -12.63 -2.29 6.64
C PHE A 67 -13.83 -3.14 7.08
N ASP A 68 -14.44 -3.88 6.14
CA ASP A 68 -15.61 -4.69 6.41
C ASP A 68 -15.33 -5.78 7.45
N LEU A 69 -14.19 -6.46 7.34
CA LEU A 69 -13.84 -7.57 8.22
C LEU A 69 -13.16 -7.14 9.53
N SER A 70 -12.63 -5.92 9.60
CA SER A 70 -11.96 -5.40 10.81
C SER A 70 -12.89 -4.66 11.77
N GLY A 71 -14.19 -4.60 11.48
CA GLY A 71 -15.14 -3.80 12.26
C GLY A 71 -14.97 -2.29 12.02
N GLY A 72 -14.56 -1.89 10.81
CA GLY A 72 -14.51 -0.49 10.40
C GLY A 72 -13.15 0.19 10.53
N ARG A 73 -12.05 -0.55 10.69
CA ARG A 73 -10.70 0.06 10.70
C ARG A 73 -10.29 0.42 9.28
N LEU A 74 -9.80 1.65 9.09
CA LEU A 74 -9.37 2.18 7.80
C LEU A 74 -7.84 2.21 7.71
N PRO A 75 -7.19 1.31 6.93
CA PRO A 75 -5.73 1.30 6.79
C PRO A 75 -5.14 2.67 6.42
N ALA A 76 -4.05 3.05 7.07
CA ALA A 76 -3.31 4.28 6.75
C ALA A 76 -2.04 4.02 5.93
N PHE A 77 -1.66 2.75 5.72
CA PHE A 77 -0.42 2.36 5.07
C PHE A 77 -0.67 1.33 3.97
N TRP A 78 0.18 1.37 2.94
CA TRP A 78 0.21 0.35 1.90
C TRP A 78 1.63 0.04 1.44
N ARG A 79 1.82 -1.13 0.86
CA ARG A 79 3.06 -1.56 0.21
C ARG A 79 2.80 -1.93 -1.25
N PRO A 80 3.59 -1.42 -2.20
CA PRO A 80 3.53 -1.87 -3.58
C PRO A 80 4.12 -3.29 -3.72
N PRO A 81 3.45 -4.20 -4.43
CA PRO A 81 4.05 -5.43 -4.94
C PRO A 81 5.37 -5.14 -5.64
N PHE A 82 6.38 -6.00 -5.43
CA PHE A 82 7.71 -5.88 -6.04
C PHE A 82 8.48 -4.58 -5.74
N GLY A 83 7.96 -3.71 -4.86
CA GLY A 83 8.51 -2.36 -4.68
C GLY A 83 8.16 -1.43 -5.86
N ASP A 84 7.31 -1.88 -6.78
CA ASP A 84 7.00 -1.20 -8.04
C ASP A 84 6.07 -0.01 -7.79
N VAL A 85 6.63 1.19 -7.73
CA VAL A 85 5.88 2.42 -7.48
C VAL A 85 6.54 3.66 -8.08
N ASP A 86 5.75 4.48 -8.76
CA ASP A 86 6.16 5.79 -9.28
C ASP A 86 5.43 6.93 -8.54
N ASN A 87 5.68 8.18 -8.94
CA ASN A 87 5.01 9.34 -8.35
C ASN A 87 3.49 9.35 -8.58
N ARG A 88 3.02 8.80 -9.71
CA ARG A 88 1.59 8.75 -10.05
C ARG A 88 0.86 7.78 -9.12
N VAL A 89 1.37 6.57 -8.95
CA VAL A 89 0.81 5.57 -8.03
C VAL A 89 0.87 6.06 -6.58
N ARG A 90 1.98 6.67 -6.15
CA ARG A 90 2.07 7.31 -4.81
C ARG A 90 1.01 8.39 -4.62
N ALA A 91 0.83 9.26 -5.60
CA ALA A 91 -0.15 10.34 -5.53
C ALA A 91 -1.58 9.81 -5.47
N ILE A 92 -1.92 8.78 -6.24
CA ILE A 92 -3.24 8.13 -6.17
C ILE A 92 -3.46 7.53 -4.78
N ALA A 93 -2.52 6.72 -4.29
CA ALA A 93 -2.65 6.09 -2.98
C ALA A 93 -2.82 7.12 -1.85
N LYS A 94 -2.03 8.19 -1.88
CA LYS A 94 -2.07 9.24 -0.85
C LYS A 94 -3.31 10.12 -0.94
N ASN A 95 -3.60 10.67 -2.12
CA ASN A 95 -4.59 11.73 -2.28
C ASN A 95 -6.02 11.19 -2.38
N VAL A 96 -6.21 9.95 -2.85
CA VAL A 96 -7.53 9.33 -2.97
C VAL A 96 -7.88 8.51 -1.73
N PHE A 97 -6.92 7.75 -1.20
CA PHE A 97 -7.18 6.80 -0.12
C PHE A 97 -6.51 7.16 1.21
N GLY A 98 -5.72 8.24 1.29
CA GLY A 98 -4.99 8.59 2.50
C GLY A 98 -3.81 7.67 2.83
N LEU A 99 -3.46 6.72 1.94
CA LEU A 99 -2.49 5.66 2.21
C LEU A 99 -1.04 6.18 2.07
N GLN A 100 -0.23 5.91 3.09
CA GLN A 100 1.20 6.15 3.09
C GLN A 100 1.95 4.96 2.47
N THR A 101 2.78 5.21 1.45
CA THR A 101 3.61 4.17 0.83
C THR A 101 4.75 3.76 1.74
N VAL A 102 4.93 2.45 1.91
CA VAL A 102 6.02 1.83 2.67
C VAL A 102 6.90 0.98 1.76
N ILE A 103 8.20 1.30 1.76
CA ILE A 103 9.28 0.54 1.13
C ILE A 103 10.22 0.00 2.21
N TRP A 104 11.04 -0.98 1.86
CA TRP A 104 12.05 -1.60 2.74
C TRP A 104 13.47 -1.17 2.40
N ASN A 105 14.39 -1.42 3.32
CA ASN A 105 15.82 -1.21 3.08
C ASN A 105 16.64 -2.49 3.26
N GLN A 106 16.05 -3.56 3.79
CA GLN A 106 16.62 -4.91 3.85
C GLN A 106 15.61 -5.92 3.31
N ASP A 107 16.06 -6.82 2.45
CA ASP A 107 15.24 -7.85 1.82
C ASP A 107 15.82 -9.21 2.13
N THR A 108 15.04 -10.07 2.80
CA THR A 108 15.47 -11.43 3.11
C THR A 108 15.52 -12.33 1.87
N ASN A 109 14.78 -11.98 0.82
CA ASN A 109 14.48 -12.86 -0.32
C ASN A 109 13.90 -14.22 0.11
N ASP A 110 13.25 -14.29 1.28
CA ASP A 110 12.64 -15.48 1.84
C ASP A 110 11.55 -16.09 0.95
N TRP A 111 10.92 -15.29 0.08
CA TRP A 111 9.99 -15.72 -0.96
C TRP A 111 10.57 -16.75 -1.93
N CYS A 112 11.90 -16.87 -2.01
CA CYS A 112 12.58 -17.90 -2.77
C CYS A 112 12.50 -19.30 -2.13
N LEU A 113 12.16 -19.39 -0.83
CA LEU A 113 12.07 -20.67 -0.13
C LEU A 113 10.72 -21.35 -0.35
N THR A 114 10.79 -22.60 -0.77
CA THR A 114 9.63 -23.48 -0.90
C THR A 114 9.28 -24.17 0.42
N PRO A 115 8.09 -24.77 0.54
CA PRO A 115 7.75 -25.66 1.66
C PRO A 115 8.69 -26.88 1.82
N GLN A 116 9.53 -27.19 0.83
CA GLN A 116 10.52 -28.26 0.87
C GLN A 116 11.89 -27.78 1.36
N ASN A 117 11.99 -26.53 1.83
CA ASN A 117 13.23 -25.90 2.27
C ASN A 117 14.29 -25.80 1.17
N THR A 118 13.85 -25.50 -0.05
CA THR A 118 14.70 -25.32 -1.22
C THR A 118 14.45 -23.97 -1.88
N ASN A 119 15.41 -23.51 -2.68
CA ASN A 119 15.33 -22.24 -3.40
C ASN A 119 14.77 -22.41 -4.83
N THR A 120 13.87 -21.53 -5.25
CA THR A 120 13.32 -21.47 -6.62
C THR A 120 13.81 -20.30 -7.47
N CYS A 121 14.58 -19.38 -6.91
CA CYS A 121 15.11 -18.18 -7.58
C CYS A 121 16.53 -18.37 -8.14
N GLY A 122 17.06 -19.59 -8.10
CA GLY A 122 18.39 -19.89 -8.61
C GLY A 122 19.49 -19.32 -7.70
N ALA A 123 20.22 -18.33 -8.19
CA ALA A 123 21.30 -17.68 -7.44
C ALA A 123 20.82 -16.56 -6.50
N GLU A 124 19.56 -16.14 -6.63
CA GLU A 124 18.95 -15.12 -5.79
C GLU A 124 18.36 -15.73 -4.52
N GLY A 125 18.49 -15.00 -3.40
CA GLY A 125 17.94 -15.38 -2.11
C GLY A 125 18.59 -16.58 -1.41
N PRO A 126 18.07 -16.96 -0.24
CA PRO A 126 18.64 -18.02 0.58
C PRO A 126 18.43 -19.39 -0.08
N SER A 127 19.46 -20.24 -0.06
CA SER A 127 19.38 -21.59 -0.63
C SER A 127 18.49 -22.56 0.18
N ASN A 128 18.32 -22.27 1.47
CA ASN A 128 17.51 -22.98 2.46
C ASN A 128 17.35 -22.11 3.73
N GLU A 129 16.64 -22.63 4.73
CA GLU A 129 16.40 -21.99 6.04
C GLU A 129 17.70 -21.58 6.76
N ALA A 130 18.76 -22.38 6.69
CA ALA A 130 20.04 -22.01 7.32
C ALA A 130 20.71 -20.82 6.61
N ALA A 131 20.55 -20.69 5.29
CA ALA A 131 21.01 -19.52 4.55
C ALA A 131 20.16 -18.27 4.89
N LEU A 132 18.85 -18.44 5.13
CA LEU A 132 18.00 -17.35 5.63
C LEU A 132 18.42 -16.91 7.04
N ASP A 133 18.74 -17.85 7.93
CA ASP A 133 19.24 -17.54 9.27
C ASP A 133 20.55 -16.74 9.25
N LEU A 134 21.44 -17.02 8.29
CA LEU A 134 22.66 -16.23 8.06
C LEU A 134 22.35 -14.80 7.61
N GLU A 135 21.37 -14.63 6.72
CA GLU A 135 20.94 -13.31 6.26
C GLU A 135 20.29 -12.50 7.37
N MET A 136 19.43 -13.12 8.17
CA MET A 136 18.86 -12.49 9.37
C MET A 136 19.94 -12.12 10.39
N SER A 137 20.92 -13.00 10.59
CA SER A 137 22.08 -12.70 11.43
C SER A 137 22.88 -11.50 10.91
N ARG A 138 23.00 -11.33 9.59
CA ARG A 138 23.63 -10.15 8.99
C ARG A 138 22.86 -8.89 9.36
N PHE A 139 21.54 -8.87 9.23
CA PHE A 139 20.69 -7.74 9.60
C PHE A 139 20.80 -7.36 11.08
N VAL A 140 20.79 -8.35 11.98
CA VAL A 140 20.91 -8.12 13.43
C VAL A 140 22.19 -7.37 13.79
N ASN A 141 23.27 -7.57 13.03
CA ASN A 141 24.57 -6.96 13.27
C ASN A 141 24.80 -5.66 12.48
N MET A 142 23.81 -5.18 11.72
CA MET A 142 23.94 -3.92 10.97
C MET A 142 23.92 -2.69 11.90
N PRO A 143 24.42 -1.53 11.42
CA PRO A 143 24.27 -0.27 12.11
C PRO A 143 22.80 0.06 12.40
N LYS A 144 22.55 0.57 13.61
CA LYS A 144 21.21 0.98 14.08
C LYS A 144 20.68 2.27 13.46
N ASN A 145 21.50 2.99 12.70
CA ASN A 145 21.14 4.22 12.00
C ASN A 145 21.45 4.03 10.50
N PRO A 146 20.48 4.19 9.58
CA PRO A 146 19.12 4.73 9.80
C PRO A 146 18.16 3.79 10.54
N GLY A 147 18.50 2.54 10.81
CA GLY A 147 17.54 1.53 11.28
C GLY A 147 17.02 0.73 10.09
N LEU A 148 16.40 -0.40 10.37
CA LEU A 148 16.07 -1.41 9.37
C LEU A 148 14.57 -1.50 9.16
N ILE A 149 14.20 -1.64 7.89
CA ILE A 149 12.90 -2.10 7.42
C ILE A 149 13.17 -3.39 6.66
N ILE A 150 12.89 -4.52 7.31
CA ILE A 150 13.15 -5.88 6.83
C ILE A 150 11.88 -6.39 6.16
N LEU A 151 11.99 -6.73 4.87
CA LEU A 151 10.96 -7.43 4.12
C LEU A 151 11.07 -8.95 4.36
N GLU A 152 9.99 -9.53 4.87
CA GLU A 152 9.71 -10.97 4.92
C GLU A 152 8.28 -11.22 4.39
N HIS A 153 7.94 -12.50 4.21
CA HIS A 153 6.65 -12.97 3.75
C HIS A 153 6.18 -14.21 4.55
N GLU A 154 4.96 -14.21 5.08
CA GLU A 154 4.31 -15.39 5.72
C GLU A 154 3.86 -16.48 4.71
N LEU A 155 4.70 -16.84 3.73
CA LEU A 155 4.35 -17.82 2.69
C LEU A 155 4.56 -19.27 3.12
N THR A 156 5.64 -19.55 3.87
CA THR A 156 6.01 -20.91 4.27
C THR A 156 6.47 -20.93 5.73
N ILE A 157 6.55 -22.11 6.33
CA ILE A 157 7.11 -22.24 7.68
C ILE A 157 8.59 -21.81 7.72
N HIS A 158 9.32 -21.95 6.61
CA HIS A 158 10.74 -21.59 6.52
C HIS A 158 10.93 -20.07 6.47
N SER A 159 10.09 -19.37 5.70
CA SER A 159 10.12 -17.91 5.65
C SER A 159 9.75 -17.30 7.01
N VAL A 160 8.68 -17.81 7.65
CA VAL A 160 8.31 -17.41 9.02
C VAL A 160 9.44 -17.68 10.03
N ARG A 161 10.20 -18.77 9.84
CA ARG A 161 11.26 -19.14 10.77
C ARG A 161 12.42 -18.16 10.78
N GLY A 162 12.71 -17.48 9.66
CA GLY A 162 13.75 -16.44 9.60
C GLY A 162 13.65 -15.47 10.76
N PHE A 163 12.52 -14.79 10.90
CA PHE A 163 12.26 -13.94 12.06
C PHE A 163 12.32 -14.69 13.40
N THR A 164 11.61 -15.80 13.53
CA THR A 164 11.46 -16.45 14.85
C THR A 164 12.79 -16.98 15.40
N HIS A 165 13.70 -17.44 14.52
CA HIS A 165 15.05 -17.87 14.87
C HIS A 165 15.96 -16.68 15.20
N ALA A 166 15.80 -15.56 14.48
CA ALA A 166 16.59 -14.35 14.72
C ALA A 166 16.19 -13.61 16.00
N TRP A 167 14.95 -13.80 16.49
CA TRP A 167 14.39 -13.04 17.61
C TRP A 167 15.29 -12.98 18.87
N PRO A 168 15.86 -14.10 19.39
CA PRO A 168 16.77 -14.01 20.55
C PRO A 168 18.00 -13.14 20.29
N ALA A 169 18.53 -13.15 19.06
CA ALA A 169 19.66 -12.31 18.67
C ALA A 169 19.27 -10.84 18.51
N ILE A 170 18.08 -10.57 17.94
CA ILE A 170 17.49 -9.22 17.86
C ILE A 170 17.36 -8.61 19.25
N GLN A 171 16.81 -9.35 20.22
CA GLN A 171 16.68 -8.90 21.60
C GLN A 171 18.05 -8.64 22.25
N LYS A 172 18.99 -9.58 22.10
CA LYS A 172 20.35 -9.44 22.66
C LYS A 172 21.09 -8.24 22.08
N ALA A 173 20.89 -7.95 20.80
CA ALA A 173 21.48 -6.79 20.13
C ALA A 173 20.79 -5.46 20.55
N GLY A 174 19.68 -5.51 21.29
CA GLY A 174 19.00 -4.33 21.81
C GLY A 174 18.35 -3.49 20.72
N TRP A 175 17.68 -4.14 19.78
CA TRP A 175 16.85 -3.48 18.78
C TRP A 175 15.46 -3.15 19.35
N ASP A 176 14.94 -1.98 19.00
CA ASP A 176 13.53 -1.63 19.24
C ASP A 176 12.70 -2.15 18.06
N THR A 177 11.85 -3.14 18.33
CA THR A 177 11.01 -3.80 17.33
C THR A 177 9.55 -3.46 17.54
N ARG A 178 8.94 -2.72 16.61
CA ARG A 178 7.52 -2.37 16.65
C ARG A 178 6.94 -2.30 15.22
N PRO A 179 5.61 -2.30 15.08
CA PRO A 179 4.96 -2.00 13.82
C PRO A 179 5.35 -0.62 13.29
N ILE A 180 5.29 -0.44 11.96
CA ILE A 180 5.58 0.82 11.27
C ILE A 180 5.01 2.06 11.95
N PRO A 181 3.68 2.15 12.16
CA PRO A 181 3.09 3.36 12.71
C PRO A 181 3.68 3.70 14.08
N SER A 182 3.87 2.71 14.96
CA SER A 182 4.47 2.91 16.28
C SER A 182 5.90 3.44 16.23
N LEU A 183 6.68 3.02 15.23
CA LEU A 183 8.06 3.46 15.03
C LEU A 183 8.14 4.93 14.61
N PHE A 184 7.15 5.41 13.85
CA PHE A 184 7.06 6.80 13.41
C PHE A 184 6.13 7.65 14.28
N ASN A 185 5.64 7.13 15.40
CA ASN A 185 4.67 7.78 16.27
C ASN A 185 3.42 8.27 15.49
N MET A 186 2.95 7.43 14.57
CA MET A 186 1.77 7.64 13.75
C MET A 186 0.61 6.77 14.25
N SER A 187 -0.62 7.21 14.00
CA SER A 187 -1.81 6.36 14.15
C SER A 187 -1.71 5.14 13.23
N TRP A 188 -2.11 3.97 13.71
CA TRP A 188 -2.08 2.73 12.93
C TRP A 188 -3.08 2.76 11.77
N TYR A 189 -4.25 3.32 12.02
CA TYR A 189 -5.33 3.47 11.05
C TYR A 189 -5.66 4.95 10.90
N GLN A 190 -6.38 5.31 9.85
CA GLN A 190 -6.85 6.68 9.66
C GLN A 190 -7.87 7.08 10.74
N ASN A 191 -8.50 6.10 11.39
CA ASN A 191 -9.55 6.27 12.38
C ASN A 191 -9.30 5.52 13.71
N ALA A 192 -8.06 5.06 13.97
CA ALA A 192 -7.67 4.43 15.25
C ALA A 192 -6.15 4.55 15.48
N ASN A 193 -5.71 4.77 16.72
CA ASN A 193 -4.29 5.01 17.02
C ASN A 193 -3.47 3.72 17.15
N GLY A 194 -4.08 2.62 17.60
CA GLY A 194 -3.44 1.32 17.79
C GLY A 194 -4.34 0.13 17.43
N ALA A 195 -3.82 -1.08 17.64
CA ALA A 195 -4.52 -2.34 17.35
C ALA A 195 -5.90 -2.46 18.03
N PHE A 196 -5.95 -2.10 19.32
CA PHE A 196 -7.10 -2.37 20.18
C PHE A 196 -7.96 -1.14 20.46
N ASP A 197 -7.61 0.00 19.86
CA ASP A 197 -8.44 1.19 19.96
C ASP A 197 -9.73 0.98 19.17
N GLU A 198 -10.84 1.48 19.70
CA GLU A 198 -12.09 1.54 18.95
C GLU A 198 -11.91 2.43 17.72
N ALA A 199 -12.29 1.90 16.56
CA ALA A 199 -12.32 2.67 15.34
C ALA A 199 -13.42 3.74 15.44
N ILE A 200 -13.09 4.99 15.10
CA ILE A 200 -14.13 6.00 14.90
C ILE A 200 -15.01 5.52 13.75
N HIS A 201 -16.28 5.25 14.05
CA HIS A 201 -17.24 4.70 13.11
C HIS A 201 -17.42 5.63 11.91
N LEU A 202 -17.07 5.14 10.72
CA LEU A 202 -17.38 5.76 9.44
C LEU A 202 -18.56 5.01 8.83
N ASN A 203 -19.60 5.73 8.39
CA ASN A 203 -20.82 5.10 7.84
C ASN A 203 -20.58 4.40 6.50
N SER A 204 -19.52 4.76 5.78
CA SER A 204 -18.99 4.07 4.59
C SER A 204 -17.68 4.73 4.16
N LEU A 205 -16.77 3.97 3.53
CA LEU A 205 -15.46 4.46 3.03
C LEU A 205 -15.55 5.13 1.66
N LEU A 206 -16.35 4.53 0.80
CA LEU A 206 -16.89 5.18 -0.39
C LEU A 206 -18.27 5.58 0.06
N ASN A 207 -18.62 6.85 0.16
CA ASN A 207 -20.03 7.18 0.29
C ASN A 207 -20.69 6.71 -1.01
N ALA A 208 -21.14 5.44 -1.07
CA ALA A 208 -21.65 4.82 -2.26
C ALA A 208 -22.83 5.64 -2.78
N SER A 209 -23.52 6.35 -1.88
CA SER A 209 -24.54 7.34 -2.23
C SER A 209 -23.99 8.50 -3.06
N GLU A 210 -22.81 9.06 -2.75
CA GLU A 210 -22.19 10.14 -3.52
C GLU A 210 -21.53 9.64 -4.80
N VAL A 211 -20.87 8.48 -4.79
CA VAL A 211 -20.29 7.88 -5.99
C VAL A 211 -21.41 7.46 -6.97
N VAL A 212 -22.49 6.88 -6.46
CA VAL A 212 -23.69 6.56 -7.25
C VAL A 212 -24.42 7.84 -7.68
N ALA A 213 -24.50 8.88 -6.85
CA ALA A 213 -25.08 10.16 -7.24
C ALA A 213 -24.27 10.82 -8.36
N PHE A 214 -22.93 10.79 -8.26
CA PHE A 214 -22.03 11.33 -9.27
C PHE A 214 -22.06 10.51 -10.57
N ALA A 215 -22.08 9.18 -10.48
CA ALA A 215 -22.23 8.30 -11.63
C ALA A 215 -23.60 8.49 -12.31
N ARG A 216 -24.69 8.63 -11.52
CA ARG A 216 -26.03 8.95 -12.03
C ARG A 216 -26.04 10.32 -12.71
N ALA A 217 -25.44 11.34 -12.11
CA ALA A 217 -25.34 12.69 -12.69
C ALA A 217 -24.63 12.67 -14.06
N ARG A 218 -23.53 11.91 -14.19
CA ARG A 218 -22.84 11.75 -15.48
C ARG A 218 -23.64 10.97 -16.52
N LEU A 219 -24.41 9.96 -16.10
CA LEU A 219 -25.29 9.21 -17.01
C LEU A 219 -26.47 10.08 -17.48
N THR A 220 -26.99 10.96 -16.63
CA THR A 220 -28.05 11.92 -17.01
C THR A 220 -27.55 13.01 -17.95
N ASP A 221 -26.31 13.49 -17.79
CA ASP A 221 -25.70 14.45 -18.73
C ASP A 221 -25.42 13.81 -20.10
N ALA A 222 -25.00 12.54 -20.13
CA ALA A 222 -24.82 11.80 -21.37
C ALA A 222 -26.15 11.53 -22.11
N SER A 223 -27.27 11.36 -21.38
CA SER A 223 -28.61 11.24 -21.98
C SER A 223 -29.20 12.57 -22.44
N ASN A 224 -28.78 13.70 -21.87
CA ASN A 224 -29.25 15.02 -22.27
C ASN A 224 -28.51 15.58 -23.50
N ASN A 225 -27.34 15.03 -23.86
CA ASN A 225 -26.55 15.45 -25.02
C ASN A 225 -26.80 14.62 -26.30
N THR A 226 -27.83 13.76 -26.33
CA THR A 226 -28.26 13.00 -27.52
C THR A 226 -29.60 13.46 -28.10
N SER A 227 -29.92 14.75 -27.98
CA SER A 227 -31.08 15.35 -28.66
C SER A 227 -30.73 16.62 -29.45
N SER A 228 -29.90 16.45 -30.49
CA SER A 228 -29.99 17.30 -31.67
C SER A 228 -29.77 16.45 -32.92
N ASN A 229 -30.80 15.67 -33.25
CA ASN A 229 -30.91 14.99 -34.53
C ASN A 229 -31.38 16.02 -35.58
N SER A 230 -30.45 16.64 -36.30
CA SER A 230 -30.75 17.24 -37.60
C SER A 230 -30.17 16.34 -38.68
N GLN A 231 -31.05 15.57 -39.32
CA GLN A 231 -30.76 14.91 -40.59
C GLN A 231 -30.36 15.96 -41.63
N MET A 232 -29.21 15.77 -42.28
CA MET A 232 -29.01 16.26 -43.64
C MET A 232 -28.20 15.23 -44.43
N ASN A 233 -28.84 14.71 -45.46
CA ASN A 233 -28.26 13.87 -46.49
C ASN A 233 -27.60 14.77 -47.57
N SER A 234 -26.71 14.16 -48.35
CA SER A 234 -26.15 14.59 -49.64
C SER A 234 -24.82 15.37 -49.69
N THR A 235 -23.89 14.73 -50.43
CA THR A 235 -22.86 15.29 -51.33
C THR A 235 -21.72 16.11 -50.74
N VAL A 236 -20.52 15.51 -50.78
CA VAL A 236 -19.22 16.19 -50.66
C VAL A 236 -18.72 16.54 -52.06
N PRO A 237 -18.47 17.81 -52.38
CA PRO A 237 -17.43 18.20 -53.32
C PRO A 237 -16.20 18.74 -52.58
N VAL A 238 -15.04 18.40 -53.15
CA VAL A 238 -13.70 18.81 -52.72
C VAL A 238 -13.43 20.27 -53.09
N SER A 239 -12.90 21.08 -52.17
CA SER A 239 -11.93 22.16 -52.51
C SER A 239 -11.20 22.73 -51.30
N ALA A 240 -10.03 23.29 -51.63
CA ALA A 240 -8.86 23.49 -50.79
C ALA A 240 -8.81 24.83 -50.01
N GLY A 241 -8.06 24.79 -48.90
CA GLY A 241 -7.10 25.81 -48.48
C GLY A 241 -7.63 27.10 -47.87
N THR A 242 -7.34 27.34 -46.58
CA THR A 242 -6.56 28.51 -46.11
C THR A 242 -6.26 28.45 -44.60
N THR A 243 -5.14 29.06 -44.24
CA THR A 243 -4.38 29.11 -42.98
C THR A 243 -5.14 29.76 -41.80
N PRO A 244 -4.86 29.39 -40.53
CA PRO A 244 -5.42 30.08 -39.37
C PRO A 244 -4.53 31.24 -38.88
N PRO A 245 -5.11 32.39 -38.47
CA PRO A 245 -4.36 33.46 -37.83
C PRO A 245 -4.20 33.21 -36.32
N GLN A 246 -2.97 33.44 -35.86
CA GLN A 246 -2.56 33.51 -34.46
C GLN A 246 -3.17 34.74 -33.77
N VAL A 247 -3.74 34.59 -32.57
CA VAL A 247 -4.05 35.71 -31.68
C VAL A 247 -3.40 35.47 -30.32
N ARG A 248 -2.51 36.42 -30.00
CA ARG A 248 -1.72 36.57 -28.79
C ARG A 248 -2.57 37.29 -27.75
N GLY A 249 -2.71 36.73 -26.55
CA GLY A 249 -3.43 37.34 -25.43
C GLY A 249 -2.64 37.22 -24.13
N SER A 250 -2.00 38.32 -23.74
CA SER A 250 -1.33 38.54 -22.45
C SER A 250 -2.39 38.73 -21.36
N ILE A 251 -2.29 38.03 -20.23
CA ILE A 251 -3.09 38.29 -19.04
C ILE A 251 -2.17 38.71 -17.89
N SER A 252 -2.37 39.95 -17.47
CA SER A 252 -1.83 40.62 -16.30
C SER A 252 -2.30 39.95 -15.00
N GLY A 253 -1.38 39.83 -14.05
CA GLY A 253 -1.61 39.18 -12.77
C GLY A 253 -2.61 39.88 -11.85
N THR A 254 -3.28 39.06 -11.05
CA THR A 254 -3.77 39.43 -9.73
C THR A 254 -3.36 38.30 -8.76
N SER A 255 -2.84 38.73 -7.63
CA SER A 255 -2.22 37.96 -6.57
C SER A 255 -3.22 37.07 -5.81
N HIS A 256 -2.91 35.79 -5.71
CA HIS A 256 -3.44 34.92 -4.65
C HIS A 256 -2.26 34.38 -3.84
N GLU A 257 -2.36 34.54 -2.53
CA GLU A 257 -1.41 34.06 -1.52
C GLU A 257 -1.01 32.60 -1.78
N GLU A 258 0.30 32.38 -1.88
CA GLU A 258 0.90 31.05 -1.83
C GLU A 258 0.58 30.41 -0.47
N SER A 259 -0.37 29.49 -0.44
CA SER A 259 -0.40 28.48 0.61
C SER A 259 0.82 27.60 0.41
N ALA A 260 1.84 27.82 1.25
CA ALA A 260 3.12 27.15 1.22
C ALA A 260 2.94 25.63 1.10
N PHE A 261 3.38 25.09 -0.05
CA PHE A 261 3.61 23.66 -0.27
C PHE A 261 4.58 23.16 0.81
N ARG A 262 4.05 22.58 1.89
CA ARG A 262 4.87 21.80 2.82
C ARG A 262 5.16 20.46 2.16
N ILE A 263 6.27 20.42 1.44
CA ILE A 263 6.95 19.16 1.12
C ILE A 263 7.36 18.54 2.47
N LEU A 264 6.59 17.55 2.93
CA LEU A 264 7.00 16.72 4.07
C LEU A 264 8.20 15.87 3.62
N PRO A 265 9.24 15.74 4.45
CA PRO A 265 10.47 15.08 4.04
C PRO A 265 10.21 13.59 3.84
N LEU A 266 11.04 12.98 2.98
CA LEU A 266 11.29 11.54 2.97
C LEU A 266 11.43 11.07 4.42
N ILE A 267 10.66 10.08 4.84
CA ILE A 267 10.60 9.59 6.22
C ILE A 267 12.02 9.16 6.63
N VAL A 268 12.68 9.95 7.48
CA VAL A 268 13.98 9.63 8.07
C VAL A 268 13.72 8.78 9.32
N LEU A 269 14.20 7.54 9.31
CA LEU A 269 14.12 6.65 10.48
C LEU A 269 14.98 7.19 11.64
N GLN A 270 14.49 7.03 12.87
CA GLN A 270 15.27 7.26 14.09
C GLN A 270 16.15 6.05 14.43
N ALA A 271 17.29 6.30 15.07
CA ALA A 271 18.28 5.28 15.43
C ALA A 271 17.71 4.19 16.36
N GLY A 272 18.03 2.92 16.09
CA GLY A 272 17.75 1.78 16.97
C GLY A 272 16.63 0.84 16.54
N LEU A 273 16.07 1.05 15.35
CA LEU A 273 14.84 0.39 14.88
C LEU A 273 15.10 -0.85 14.03
N ILE A 274 14.48 -1.98 14.37
CA ILE A 274 14.23 -3.08 13.42
C ILE A 274 12.72 -3.13 13.18
N LEU A 275 12.33 -2.95 11.94
CA LEU A 275 10.99 -3.20 11.45
C LEU A 275 11.01 -4.54 10.74
N ILE A 276 10.10 -5.41 11.14
CA ILE A 276 9.92 -6.72 10.52
C ILE A 276 8.53 -6.78 9.95
N LEU A 277 8.53 -7.03 8.64
CA LEU A 277 7.36 -7.00 7.81
C LEU A 277 7.05 -8.42 7.46
N ILE A 278 5.90 -8.86 7.91
CA ILE A 278 5.52 -10.26 7.93
C ILE A 278 4.32 -10.43 7.00
#